data_AF-A0A7X7QM56-F1
#
_entry.id   AF-A0A7X7QM56-F1
#
_cell.length_a   1.000
_cell.length_b   1.000
_cell.length_c   1.000
_cell.angle_alpha   90.00
_cell.angle_beta   90.00
_cell.angle_gamma   90.00
#
_symmetry.space_group_name_H-M   'P 1'
#
loop_
_entity.id
_entity.type
_entity.pdbx_description
1 polymer ?
#
loop_
_entity_poly.entity_id
_entity_poly.type
_entity_poly.pdbx_seq_one_letter_code
_entity_poly.pdbx_strand_id
1 'polypeptide(L)'
;MTTQETLRATFHDPPRACGMMPQWFWNDDLDEGELLRQLHEFHAKGCGGIMPHPRVGLSRRVGYLTPEYFRLVRRVVDEAARLGMKVVLYDEGSYPSGSAQGRVVAENPAWANRVVVPLRQRLSGPARGFWRPNTSRYLCDRLVAAVAGRETGTDQIDPDSLRVLPSPDGELVPYDLPEGRWIIVAVWDVLSGATIRGVFPEEDDEHALAPAAADLLNPEAVASFIRHTHEGYRQALGDHLGQTVTAIFVDEPGLCGRGARRGGAQARPYTAGFLDDLQAHWDDDVRRWLPALWLDCGPRTAAFRQAWEGALQQRQRRVFYAPIAAWCEAHGIALTGQPPRSDESTAQRLFHWPGQDMVWWYVAPGNAQAMGGRVNSALEGDHSTAPKGAHSMALLDGRRFTTVEVLGAYGWHLTLDAVKWLLDWHLIRGINLFFPHAFFYSIRGRRAYESEPDLGVHNPWWPHWGVVADYIRRLCWLFTDADEVCEAAVLCDPDHLPWAAAKALYEAQVTFLYVSP
;
A
#
# COMPACT_ATOMS: atom_id res chain seq x y z
N MET A 1 33.44 15.39 -27.48
CA MET A 1 33.75 14.88 -26.14
C MET A 1 33.85 13.37 -26.22
N THR A 2 34.84 12.78 -25.57
CA THR A 2 34.90 11.32 -25.37
C THR A 2 33.76 10.87 -24.45
N THR A 3 33.41 9.58 -24.44
CA THR A 3 32.41 9.02 -23.52
C THR A 3 32.73 9.35 -22.05
N GLN A 4 34.01 9.35 -21.69
CA GLN A 4 34.48 9.67 -20.34
C GLN A 4 34.32 11.15 -19.98
N GLU A 5 34.58 12.06 -20.93
CA GLU A 5 34.36 13.50 -20.74
C GLU A 5 32.87 13.82 -20.56
N THR A 6 32.01 13.22 -21.38
CA THR A 6 30.55 13.35 -21.25
C THR A 6 30.08 12.83 -19.90
N LEU A 7 30.53 11.63 -19.49
CA LEU A 7 30.17 11.03 -18.20
C LEU A 7 30.60 11.93 -17.03
N ARG A 8 31.82 12.48 -17.07
CA ARG A 8 32.31 13.40 -16.03
C ARG A 8 31.51 14.70 -15.98
N ALA A 9 31.18 15.27 -17.14
CA ALA A 9 30.39 16.50 -17.23
C ALA A 9 28.97 16.29 -16.70
N THR A 10 28.30 15.21 -17.10
CA THR A 10 26.94 14.90 -16.63
C THR A 10 26.93 14.50 -15.15
N PHE A 11 27.94 13.79 -14.65
CA PHE A 11 28.04 13.50 -13.21
C PHE A 11 28.19 14.77 -12.36
N HIS A 12 28.81 15.83 -12.89
CA HIS A 12 28.93 17.09 -12.15
C HIS A 12 27.55 17.73 -11.90
N ASP A 13 26.69 17.75 -12.93
CA ASP A 13 25.32 18.26 -12.88
C ASP A 13 24.34 17.35 -13.65
N PRO A 14 23.82 16.27 -13.02
CA PRO A 14 22.97 15.30 -13.69
C PRO A 14 21.57 15.84 -13.99
N PRO A 15 20.80 15.20 -14.89
CA PRO A 15 19.41 15.58 -15.14
C PRO A 15 18.58 15.67 -13.85
N ARG A 16 17.73 16.69 -13.76
CA ARG A 16 16.85 16.92 -12.59
C ARG A 16 15.86 15.78 -12.36
N ALA A 17 15.48 15.04 -13.41
CA ALA A 17 14.60 13.88 -13.31
C ALA A 17 15.16 12.74 -12.43
N CYS A 18 16.46 12.70 -12.17
CA CYS A 18 17.10 11.76 -11.25
C CYS A 18 17.23 12.32 -9.81
N GLY A 19 16.72 13.54 -9.56
CA GLY A 19 16.72 14.17 -8.26
C GLY A 19 15.54 13.70 -7.39
N MET A 20 15.67 13.90 -6.08
CA MET A 20 14.63 13.55 -5.11
C MET A 20 13.34 14.34 -5.38
N MET A 21 12.19 13.71 -5.16
CA MET A 21 10.87 14.33 -5.31
C MET A 21 10.11 14.20 -3.98
N PRO A 22 10.24 15.16 -3.05
CA PRO A 22 9.65 15.05 -1.72
C PRO A 22 8.12 14.95 -1.77
N GLN A 23 7.57 14.17 -0.85
CA GLN A 23 6.16 14.26 -0.48
C GLN A 23 5.95 15.63 0.15
N TRP A 24 5.12 16.47 -0.48
CA TRP A 24 4.87 17.82 -0.02
C TRP A 24 3.50 17.88 0.63
N PHE A 25 3.51 17.82 1.95
CA PHE A 25 2.32 17.77 2.79
C PHE A 25 1.57 19.09 2.76
N TRP A 26 0.46 19.10 2.05
CA TRP A 26 -0.53 20.16 2.03
C TRP A 26 -1.47 19.97 3.21
N ASN A 27 -1.06 20.50 4.36
CA ASN A 27 -1.65 20.19 5.66
C ASN A 27 -2.24 21.42 6.37
N ASP A 28 -2.57 22.50 5.66
CA ASP A 28 -3.10 23.75 6.26
C ASP A 28 -4.03 24.50 5.29
N ASP A 29 -4.41 25.73 5.63
CA ASP A 29 -5.02 26.65 4.68
C ASP A 29 -3.97 27.19 3.71
N LEU A 30 -4.03 26.70 2.47
CA LEU A 30 -2.96 26.90 1.48
C LEU A 30 -3.06 28.28 0.83
N ASP A 31 -1.94 28.99 0.79
CA ASP A 31 -1.78 30.24 0.07
C ASP A 31 -0.94 30.00 -1.20
N GLU A 32 -1.38 30.56 -2.33
CA GLU A 32 -0.67 30.38 -3.60
C GLU A 32 0.75 30.97 -3.52
N GLY A 33 0.93 32.14 -2.91
CA GLY A 33 2.24 32.78 -2.79
C GLY A 33 3.21 31.93 -1.98
N GLU A 34 2.76 31.39 -0.84
CA GLU A 34 3.58 30.50 -0.01
C GLU A 34 3.89 29.17 -0.71
N LEU A 35 2.93 28.57 -1.42
CA LEU A 35 3.16 27.38 -2.23
C LEU A 35 4.27 27.63 -3.27
N LEU A 36 4.18 28.72 -4.02
CA LEU A 36 5.20 29.06 -5.02
C LEU A 36 6.56 29.38 -4.37
N ARG A 37 6.58 30.06 -3.23
CA ARG A 37 7.83 30.32 -2.47
C ARG A 37 8.50 29.02 -2.04
N GLN A 38 7.75 28.08 -1.47
CA GLN A 38 8.29 26.77 -1.06
C GLN A 38 8.76 25.95 -2.27
N LEU A 39 8.01 25.95 -3.37
CA LEU A 39 8.43 25.29 -4.61
C LEU A 39 9.78 25.82 -5.12
N HIS A 40 9.97 27.15 -5.10
CA HIS A 40 11.24 27.78 -5.45
C HIS A 40 12.38 27.40 -4.49
N GLU A 41 12.11 27.31 -3.19
CA GLU A 41 13.09 26.82 -2.21
C GLU A 41 13.49 25.36 -2.49
N PHE A 42 12.53 24.49 -2.80
CA PHE A 42 12.80 23.09 -3.13
C PHE A 42 13.67 22.98 -4.39
N HIS A 43 13.32 23.74 -5.43
CA HIS A 43 14.13 23.83 -6.65
C HIS A 43 15.56 24.34 -6.36
N ALA A 44 15.69 25.40 -5.56
CA ALA A 44 17.00 25.97 -5.20
C ALA A 44 17.86 25.00 -4.37
N LYS A 45 17.24 24.09 -3.60
CA LYS A 45 17.93 23.01 -2.90
C LYS A 45 18.08 21.72 -3.72
N GLY A 46 17.80 21.77 -5.01
CA GLY A 46 18.13 20.69 -5.95
C GLY A 46 17.10 19.58 -6.05
N CYS A 47 15.89 19.74 -5.49
CA CYS A 47 14.80 18.79 -5.70
C CYS A 47 14.48 18.68 -7.21
N GLY A 48 14.37 17.45 -7.69
CA GLY A 48 14.08 17.14 -9.09
C GLY A 48 12.59 17.27 -9.44
N GLY A 49 11.76 17.22 -8.42
CA GLY A 49 10.31 17.27 -8.53
C GLY A 49 9.66 17.44 -7.17
N ILE A 50 8.35 17.24 -7.13
CA ILE A 50 7.53 17.25 -5.91
C ILE A 50 6.41 16.23 -6.04
N MET A 51 5.82 15.87 -4.91
CA MET A 51 4.56 15.14 -4.84
C MET A 51 3.58 15.90 -3.95
N PRO A 52 2.71 16.77 -4.49
CA PRO A 52 1.66 17.43 -3.70
C PRO A 52 0.78 16.37 -3.02
N HIS A 53 0.76 16.38 -1.70
CA HIS A 53 0.08 15.37 -0.89
C HIS A 53 -0.92 16.06 0.04
N PRO A 54 -2.23 16.01 -0.26
CA PRO A 54 -3.25 16.53 0.65
C PRO A 54 -3.25 15.72 1.95
N ARG A 55 -2.99 16.38 3.07
CA ARG A 55 -2.82 15.72 4.39
C ARG A 55 -3.76 16.30 5.44
N VAL A 56 -3.88 15.57 6.54
CA VAL A 56 -4.71 15.99 7.68
C VAL A 56 -4.31 17.40 8.14
N GLY A 57 -5.31 18.28 8.25
CA GLY A 57 -5.14 19.69 8.58
C GLY A 57 -5.41 20.65 7.42
N LEU A 58 -5.66 20.15 6.21
CA LEU A 58 -6.09 20.93 5.06
C LEU A 58 -7.37 21.71 5.38
N SER A 59 -7.50 22.95 4.91
CA SER A 59 -8.69 23.76 5.19
C SER A 59 -9.89 23.33 4.35
N ARG A 60 -11.12 23.57 4.87
CA ARG A 60 -12.38 23.35 4.12
C ARG A 60 -12.51 24.23 2.88
N ARG A 61 -11.80 25.37 2.83
CA ARG A 61 -11.72 26.23 1.64
C ARG A 61 -11.00 25.51 0.50
N VAL A 62 -9.88 24.84 0.82
CA VAL A 62 -9.13 24.07 -0.15
C VAL A 62 -9.83 22.73 -0.36
N GLY A 63 -9.81 21.81 0.60
CA GLY A 63 -10.46 20.49 0.51
C GLY A 63 -9.97 19.59 -0.64
N TYR A 64 -9.83 18.29 -0.42
CA TYR A 64 -9.37 17.40 -1.50
C TYR A 64 -10.41 17.28 -2.64
N LEU A 65 -9.93 17.33 -3.89
CA LEU A 65 -10.73 17.26 -5.14
C LEU A 65 -11.81 18.34 -5.29
N THR A 66 -11.68 19.50 -4.63
CA THR A 66 -12.54 20.66 -4.91
C THR A 66 -11.98 21.48 -6.07
N PRO A 67 -12.76 22.43 -6.63
CA PRO A 67 -12.24 23.39 -7.61
C PRO A 67 -11.04 24.20 -7.11
N GLU A 68 -10.99 24.59 -5.83
CA GLU A 68 -9.87 25.36 -5.27
C GLU A 68 -8.61 24.50 -5.17
N TYR A 69 -8.74 23.23 -4.78
CA TYR A 69 -7.61 22.29 -4.80
C TYR A 69 -7.03 22.14 -6.19
N PHE A 70 -7.87 21.87 -7.20
CA PHE A 70 -7.38 21.73 -8.57
C PHE A 70 -6.78 23.03 -9.13
N ARG A 71 -7.32 24.19 -8.74
CA ARG A 71 -6.73 25.49 -9.09
C ARG A 71 -5.31 25.60 -8.53
N LEU A 72 -5.11 25.32 -7.25
CA LEU A 72 -3.79 25.38 -6.60
C LEU A 72 -2.82 24.34 -7.16
N VAL A 73 -3.26 23.10 -7.37
CA VAL A 73 -2.44 22.05 -8.00
C VAL A 73 -2.00 22.50 -9.39
N ARG A 74 -2.91 23.03 -10.22
CA ARG A 74 -2.52 23.58 -11.53
C ARG A 74 -1.49 24.68 -11.40
N ARG A 75 -1.66 25.65 -10.50
CA ARG A 75 -0.68 26.75 -10.32
C ARG A 75 0.70 26.22 -9.97
N VAL A 76 0.77 25.22 -9.10
CA VAL A 76 2.03 24.57 -8.73
C VAL A 76 2.63 23.76 -9.89
N VAL A 77 1.81 23.05 -10.66
CA VAL A 77 2.26 22.27 -11.83
C VAL A 77 2.76 23.18 -12.95
N ASP A 78 2.06 24.28 -13.24
CA ASP A 78 2.48 25.29 -14.22
C ASP A 78 3.88 25.83 -13.85
N GLU A 79 4.10 26.16 -12.58
CA GLU A 79 5.37 26.69 -12.10
C GLU A 79 6.47 25.62 -12.07
N ALA A 80 6.14 24.39 -11.68
CA ALA A 80 7.06 23.25 -11.75
C ALA A 80 7.52 23.02 -13.21
N ALA A 81 6.61 23.13 -14.19
CA ALA A 81 6.93 23.06 -15.60
C ALA A 81 7.93 24.16 -16.01
N ARG A 82 7.72 25.40 -15.56
CA ARG A 82 8.61 26.54 -15.82
C ARG A 82 10.02 26.34 -15.24
N LEU A 83 10.10 25.65 -14.09
CA LEU A 83 11.35 25.30 -13.42
C LEU A 83 12.01 24.02 -13.96
N GLY A 84 11.35 23.28 -14.85
CA GLY A 84 11.81 21.98 -15.34
C GLY A 84 11.76 20.87 -14.29
N MET A 85 10.98 21.06 -13.23
CA MET A 85 10.72 20.06 -12.19
C MET A 85 9.67 19.05 -12.66
N LYS A 86 9.68 17.85 -12.06
CA LYS A 86 8.66 16.83 -12.26
C LYS A 86 7.62 16.82 -11.15
N VAL A 87 6.45 16.29 -11.45
CA VAL A 87 5.35 16.13 -10.49
C VAL A 87 4.90 14.68 -10.51
N VAL A 88 4.87 14.09 -9.31
CA VAL A 88 4.15 12.85 -9.04
C VAL A 88 2.84 13.25 -8.36
N LEU A 89 1.71 12.79 -8.89
CA LEU A 89 0.41 13.07 -8.26
C LEU A 89 0.12 12.00 -7.22
N TYR A 90 -0.33 12.41 -6.05
CA TYR A 90 -0.81 11.50 -5.02
C TYR A 90 -2.30 11.20 -5.27
N ASP A 91 -2.69 9.93 -5.34
CA ASP A 91 -4.02 9.53 -5.83
C ASP A 91 -5.14 9.57 -4.79
N GLU A 92 -4.80 9.88 -3.53
CA GLU A 92 -5.72 9.87 -2.40
C GLU A 92 -5.67 11.15 -1.55
N GLY A 93 -6.76 11.43 -0.86
CA GLY A 93 -6.83 12.43 0.20
C GLY A 93 -6.31 11.82 1.50
N SER A 94 -5.05 12.08 1.84
CA SER A 94 -4.32 11.38 2.91
C SER A 94 -3.96 9.95 2.49
N TYR A 95 -4.34 8.88 3.21
CA TYR A 95 -4.03 7.48 2.86
C TYR A 95 -4.92 6.50 3.66
N PRO A 96 -5.05 5.21 3.27
CA PRO A 96 -4.55 4.55 2.05
C PRO A 96 -5.43 4.79 0.82
N SER A 97 -4.86 4.53 -0.35
CA SER A 97 -5.50 4.72 -1.66
C SER A 97 -6.73 3.83 -1.89
N GLY A 98 -7.70 4.39 -2.61
CA GLY A 98 -8.82 3.65 -3.21
C GLY A 98 -10.21 4.14 -2.80
N SER A 99 -10.31 5.17 -1.95
CA SER A 99 -11.59 5.64 -1.39
C SER A 99 -11.95 7.07 -1.81
N ALA A 100 -10.99 7.84 -2.34
CA ALA A 100 -11.14 9.24 -2.72
C ALA A 100 -11.70 10.09 -1.56
N GLN A 101 -11.08 10.00 -0.38
CA GLN A 101 -11.55 10.60 0.87
C GLN A 101 -13.02 10.21 1.17
N GLY A 102 -13.37 8.93 0.97
CA GLY A 102 -14.70 8.36 1.21
C GLY A 102 -15.75 8.67 0.13
N ARG A 103 -15.41 9.40 -0.94
CA ARG A 103 -16.37 9.74 -2.02
C ARG A 103 -16.92 8.51 -2.73
N VAL A 104 -16.14 7.43 -2.84
CA VAL A 104 -16.59 6.16 -3.43
C VAL A 104 -17.78 5.60 -2.65
N VAL A 105 -17.65 5.52 -1.33
CA VAL A 105 -18.72 5.00 -0.45
C VAL A 105 -19.89 5.98 -0.34
N ALA A 106 -19.63 7.29 -0.37
CA ALA A 106 -20.67 8.30 -0.39
C ALA A 106 -21.54 8.23 -1.65
N GLU A 107 -20.96 7.86 -2.79
CA GLU A 107 -21.69 7.63 -4.04
C GLU A 107 -22.57 6.38 -3.97
N ASN A 108 -22.04 5.28 -3.44
CA ASN A 108 -22.79 4.06 -3.23
C ASN A 108 -22.33 3.32 -1.96
N PRO A 109 -23.16 3.29 -0.90
CA PRO A 109 -22.81 2.60 0.35
C PRO A 109 -22.52 1.10 0.20
N ALA A 110 -22.97 0.46 -0.89
CA ALA A 110 -22.67 -0.95 -1.17
C ALA A 110 -21.20 -1.19 -1.59
N TRP A 111 -20.48 -0.13 -1.98
CA TRP A 111 -19.06 -0.16 -2.34
C TRP A 111 -18.11 0.03 -1.15
N ALA A 112 -18.64 0.08 0.08
CA ALA A 112 -17.83 0.04 1.29
C ALA A 112 -17.10 -1.30 1.46
N ASN A 113 -15.91 -1.25 2.06
CA ASN A 113 -15.06 -2.40 2.31
C ASN A 113 -15.80 -3.55 3.00
N ARG A 114 -15.56 -4.78 2.54
CA ARG A 114 -16.22 -5.99 3.01
C ARG A 114 -15.23 -7.04 3.49
N VAL A 115 -15.67 -7.81 4.48
CA VAL A 115 -14.91 -8.92 5.07
C VAL A 115 -15.83 -10.09 5.35
N VAL A 116 -15.27 -11.30 5.43
CA VAL A 116 -15.96 -12.44 6.03
C VAL A 116 -15.60 -12.61 7.50
N VAL A 117 -16.60 -12.98 8.30
CA VAL A 117 -16.46 -13.25 9.74
C VAL A 117 -17.14 -14.58 10.11
N PRO A 118 -16.60 -15.34 11.07
CA PRO A 118 -17.19 -16.60 11.50
C PRO A 118 -18.14 -16.38 12.70
N LEU A 119 -19.28 -17.06 12.69
CA LEU A 119 -20.06 -17.39 13.87
C LEU A 119 -19.97 -18.89 14.10
N ARG A 120 -19.84 -19.31 15.36
CA ARG A 120 -19.60 -20.71 15.72
C ARG A 120 -20.65 -21.21 16.69
N GLN A 121 -21.15 -22.43 16.46
CA GLN A 121 -21.97 -23.16 17.42
C GLN A 121 -21.37 -24.54 17.65
N ARG A 122 -21.11 -24.88 18.92
CA ARG A 122 -20.67 -26.22 19.32
C ARG A 122 -21.86 -27.04 19.81
N LEU A 123 -21.94 -28.29 19.38
CA LEU A 123 -23.04 -29.21 19.66
C LEU A 123 -22.48 -30.60 19.97
N SER A 124 -23.15 -31.34 20.86
CA SER A 124 -22.89 -32.78 21.05
C SER A 124 -24.02 -33.56 20.38
N GLY A 125 -23.65 -34.41 19.42
CA GLY A 125 -24.58 -35.28 18.72
C GLY A 125 -24.86 -36.58 19.49
N PRO A 126 -25.93 -37.31 19.12
CA PRO A 126 -26.83 -37.02 18.01
C PRO A 126 -27.71 -35.81 18.29
N ALA A 127 -27.79 -34.86 17.35
CA ALA A 127 -28.51 -33.61 17.51
C ALA A 127 -29.14 -33.17 16.18
N ARG A 128 -30.44 -32.89 16.20
CA ARG A 128 -31.18 -32.36 15.06
C ARG A 128 -31.92 -31.10 15.45
N GLY A 129 -31.84 -30.08 14.61
CA GLY A 129 -32.49 -28.80 14.91
C GLY A 129 -32.23 -27.76 13.85
N PHE A 130 -32.45 -26.51 14.24
CA PHE A 130 -32.19 -25.34 13.41
C PHE A 130 -31.35 -24.35 14.20
N TRP A 131 -30.47 -23.66 13.49
CA TRP A 131 -29.72 -22.53 14.01
C TRP A 131 -29.93 -21.34 13.10
N ARG A 132 -30.29 -20.19 13.68
CA ARG A 132 -30.27 -18.91 12.97
C ARG A 132 -29.03 -18.15 13.42
N PRO A 133 -27.86 -18.34 12.77
CA PRO A 133 -26.70 -17.51 13.06
C PRO A 133 -27.07 -16.04 12.87
N ASN A 134 -26.69 -15.18 13.81
CA ASN A 134 -27.08 -13.78 13.79
C ASN A 134 -25.85 -12.89 14.02
N THR A 135 -25.42 -12.17 12.98
CA THR A 135 -24.31 -11.21 13.04
C THR A 135 -24.70 -9.84 13.58
N SER A 136 -26.01 -9.62 13.82
CA SER A 136 -26.72 -8.50 14.46
C SER A 136 -27.92 -8.03 13.61
N ARG A 137 -28.38 -6.78 13.74
CA ARG A 137 -29.57 -6.25 13.05
C ARG A 137 -29.26 -5.61 11.68
N TYR A 138 -28.07 -5.84 11.13
CA TYR A 138 -27.66 -5.25 9.85
C TYR A 138 -28.26 -6.03 8.66
N LEU A 139 -29.08 -5.34 7.87
CA LEU A 139 -29.78 -5.94 6.73
C LEU A 139 -28.88 -6.26 5.53
N CYS A 140 -27.65 -5.75 5.50
CA CYS A 140 -26.69 -5.94 4.41
C CYS A 140 -25.70 -7.10 4.65
N ASP A 141 -25.81 -7.76 5.80
CA ASP A 141 -25.04 -8.96 6.10
C ASP A 141 -25.61 -10.15 5.35
N ARG A 142 -24.74 -10.99 4.80
CA ARG A 142 -25.14 -12.14 3.99
C ARG A 142 -24.44 -13.40 4.47
N LEU A 143 -25.20 -14.45 4.74
CA LEU A 143 -24.64 -15.77 5.00
C LEU A 143 -24.00 -16.29 3.70
N VAL A 144 -22.69 -16.51 3.73
CA VAL A 144 -21.92 -17.07 2.61
C VAL A 144 -22.07 -18.59 2.59
N ALA A 145 -21.86 -19.24 3.74
CA ALA A 145 -22.10 -20.66 3.93
C ALA A 145 -22.18 -21.00 5.42
N ALA A 146 -22.83 -22.12 5.74
CA ALA A 146 -22.70 -22.77 7.04
C ALA A 146 -22.11 -24.16 6.87
N VAL A 147 -21.08 -24.49 7.65
CA VAL A 147 -20.34 -25.75 7.50
C VAL A 147 -20.27 -26.46 8.84
N ALA A 148 -20.69 -27.72 8.87
CA ALA A 148 -20.50 -28.59 10.03
C ALA A 148 -19.22 -29.40 9.89
N GLY A 149 -18.49 -29.58 10.98
CA GLY A 149 -17.35 -30.48 11.10
C GLY A 149 -17.28 -31.12 12.49
N ARG A 150 -16.79 -32.36 12.56
CA ARG A 150 -16.59 -33.11 13.79
C ARG A 150 -15.29 -32.65 14.45
N GLU A 151 -15.39 -32.22 15.70
CA GLU A 151 -14.28 -31.68 16.48
C GLU A 151 -13.46 -32.83 17.10
N THR A 152 -12.19 -32.94 16.70
CA THR A 152 -11.25 -33.98 17.19
C THR A 152 -10.40 -33.49 18.35
N GLY A 153 -10.21 -32.17 18.46
CA GLY A 153 -9.46 -31.48 19.51
C GLY A 153 -9.88 -30.01 19.56
N THR A 154 -9.31 -29.22 20.47
CA THR A 154 -9.62 -27.78 20.56
C THR A 154 -9.28 -27.09 19.24
N ASP A 155 -10.30 -26.53 18.58
CA ASP A 155 -10.20 -25.85 17.28
C ASP A 155 -9.62 -26.74 16.14
N GLN A 156 -9.73 -28.06 16.29
CA GLN A 156 -9.34 -29.06 15.28
C GLN A 156 -10.58 -29.82 14.79
N ILE A 157 -10.73 -29.88 13.46
CA ILE A 157 -11.83 -30.53 12.77
C ILE A 157 -11.29 -31.69 11.93
N ASP A 158 -12.00 -32.80 11.95
CA ASP A 158 -11.80 -33.89 10.99
C ASP A 158 -12.23 -33.44 9.57
N PRO A 159 -11.31 -33.31 8.60
CA PRO A 159 -11.63 -32.84 7.25
C PRO A 159 -12.69 -33.69 6.54
N ASP A 160 -12.72 -35.00 6.77
CA ASP A 160 -13.66 -35.89 6.08
C ASP A 160 -15.10 -35.68 6.56
N SER A 161 -15.26 -35.09 7.74
CA SER A 161 -16.56 -34.77 8.33
C SER A 161 -17.13 -33.42 7.85
N LEU A 162 -16.33 -32.59 7.18
CA LEU A 162 -16.76 -31.27 6.71
C LEU A 162 -17.92 -31.41 5.72
N ARG A 163 -19.02 -30.70 5.98
CA ARG A 163 -20.17 -30.66 5.07
C ARG A 163 -20.85 -29.30 5.13
N VAL A 164 -21.16 -28.76 3.95
CA VAL A 164 -21.99 -27.57 3.81
C VAL A 164 -23.42 -27.92 4.22
N LEU A 165 -23.97 -27.16 5.14
CA LEU A 165 -25.36 -27.26 5.56
C LEU A 165 -26.24 -26.40 4.64
N PRO A 166 -27.46 -26.84 4.31
CA PRO A 166 -28.36 -26.02 3.52
C PRO A 166 -28.83 -24.80 4.32
N SER A 167 -29.17 -23.72 3.62
CA SER A 167 -29.75 -22.51 4.20
C SER A 167 -30.83 -21.97 3.24
N PRO A 168 -32.04 -22.56 3.24
CA PRO A 168 -33.05 -22.34 2.20
C PRO A 168 -33.52 -20.88 2.07
N ASP A 169 -33.46 -20.11 3.16
CA ASP A 169 -33.83 -18.69 3.22
C ASP A 169 -32.60 -17.77 3.41
N GLY A 170 -31.39 -18.32 3.38
CA GLY A 170 -30.16 -17.57 3.65
C GLY A 170 -29.94 -17.17 5.12
N GLU A 171 -30.80 -17.60 6.05
CA GLU A 171 -30.69 -17.24 7.47
C GLU A 171 -30.80 -18.42 8.43
N LEU A 172 -31.62 -19.42 8.11
CA LEU A 172 -31.90 -20.58 8.94
C LEU A 172 -31.11 -21.79 8.45
N VAL A 173 -30.28 -22.33 9.33
CA VAL A 173 -29.40 -23.46 9.08
C VAL A 173 -29.96 -24.70 9.79
N PRO A 174 -30.73 -25.57 9.12
CA PRO A 174 -31.04 -26.89 9.65
C PRO A 174 -29.78 -27.75 9.77
N TYR A 175 -29.69 -28.52 10.85
CA TYR A 175 -28.63 -29.49 11.06
C TYR A 175 -29.19 -30.83 11.53
N ASP A 176 -28.52 -31.90 11.11
CA ASP A 176 -28.74 -33.27 11.57
C ASP A 176 -27.36 -33.92 11.75
N LEU A 177 -26.91 -33.97 13.00
CA LEU A 177 -25.56 -34.33 13.40
C LEU A 177 -25.59 -35.70 14.10
N PRO A 178 -24.80 -36.69 13.65
CA PRO A 178 -24.69 -37.98 14.33
C PRO A 178 -23.87 -37.86 15.63
N GLU A 179 -23.73 -38.96 16.36
CA GLU A 179 -22.93 -39.02 17.59
C GLU A 179 -21.53 -38.44 17.42
N GLY A 180 -21.10 -37.63 18.40
CA GLY A 180 -19.79 -36.98 18.42
C GLY A 180 -19.87 -35.50 18.80
N ARG A 181 -18.71 -34.86 18.94
CA ARG A 181 -18.63 -33.41 19.15
C ARG A 181 -18.56 -32.71 17.79
N TRP A 182 -19.39 -31.71 17.60
CA TRP A 182 -19.51 -30.99 16.33
C TRP A 182 -19.36 -29.50 16.55
N ILE A 183 -18.80 -28.84 15.54
CA ILE A 183 -18.83 -27.40 15.39
C ILE A 183 -19.50 -27.05 14.06
N ILE A 184 -20.44 -26.11 14.10
CA ILE A 184 -20.99 -25.46 12.91
C ILE A 184 -20.37 -24.07 12.81
N VAL A 185 -19.75 -23.76 11.67
CA VAL A 185 -19.20 -22.44 11.36
C VAL A 185 -20.07 -21.80 10.29
N ALA A 186 -20.81 -20.74 10.66
CA ALA A 186 -21.52 -19.89 9.73
C ALA A 186 -20.62 -18.71 9.34
N VAL A 187 -20.33 -18.58 8.06
CA VAL A 187 -19.46 -17.55 7.50
C VAL A 187 -20.31 -16.46 6.90
N TRP A 188 -20.09 -15.22 7.34
CA TRP A 188 -20.89 -14.07 6.96
C TRP A 188 -20.06 -13.03 6.25
N ASP A 189 -20.54 -12.60 5.09
CA ASP A 189 -20.06 -11.42 4.39
C ASP A 189 -20.71 -10.18 5.00
N VAL A 190 -19.87 -9.27 5.51
CA VAL A 190 -20.28 -8.09 6.26
C VAL A 190 -19.52 -6.86 5.80
N LEU A 191 -20.14 -5.68 5.93
CA LEU A 191 -19.40 -4.41 5.87
C LEU A 191 -18.39 -4.37 7.02
N SER A 192 -17.12 -4.09 6.73
CA SER A 192 -16.07 -4.11 7.77
C SER A 192 -16.19 -2.95 8.75
N GLY A 193 -16.77 -1.83 8.32
CA GLY A 193 -16.76 -0.56 9.05
C GLY A 193 -15.38 0.09 9.13
N ALA A 194 -14.45 -0.33 8.27
CA ALA A 194 -13.13 0.25 8.16
C ALA A 194 -13.15 1.64 7.53
N THR A 195 -12.13 2.42 7.84
CA THR A 195 -11.96 3.80 7.37
C THR A 195 -10.60 3.97 6.69
N ILE A 196 -10.40 5.14 6.09
CA ILE A 196 -9.08 5.69 5.74
C ILE A 196 -8.84 6.94 6.59
N ARG A 197 -7.63 7.49 6.57
CA ARG A 197 -7.39 8.83 7.13
C ARG A 197 -7.90 9.86 6.11
N GLY A 198 -8.54 10.92 6.56
CA GLY A 198 -8.97 12.04 5.73
C GLY A 198 -8.03 13.24 5.81
N VAL A 199 -8.42 14.34 5.18
CA VAL A 199 -7.59 15.56 5.07
C VAL A 199 -7.99 16.65 6.06
N PHE A 200 -9.14 16.52 6.73
CA PHE A 200 -9.58 17.47 7.75
C PHE A 200 -9.20 16.99 9.16
N PRO A 201 -8.97 17.90 10.13
CA PRO A 201 -8.59 17.52 11.50
C PRO A 201 -9.52 16.50 12.16
N GLU A 202 -10.81 16.58 11.85
CA GLU A 202 -11.87 15.69 12.34
C GLU A 202 -12.05 14.42 11.49
N GLU A 203 -11.14 14.14 10.56
CA GLU A 203 -11.21 12.95 9.69
C GLU A 203 -10.01 12.03 9.86
N ASP A 204 -9.22 12.25 10.91
CA ASP A 204 -8.08 11.39 11.23
C ASP A 204 -8.51 10.01 11.76
N ASP A 205 -7.55 9.09 11.88
CA ASP A 205 -7.75 7.74 12.40
C ASP A 205 -8.56 7.73 13.71
N GLU A 206 -9.43 6.73 13.86
CA GLU A 206 -10.34 6.53 14.99
C GLU A 206 -11.43 7.60 15.18
N HIS A 207 -11.40 8.71 14.44
CA HIS A 207 -12.43 9.72 14.53
C HIS A 207 -13.75 9.27 13.91
N ALA A 208 -14.87 9.77 14.43
CA ALA A 208 -16.21 9.40 13.97
C ALA A 208 -16.52 9.85 12.52
N LEU A 209 -15.78 10.83 12.01
CA LEU A 209 -15.91 11.34 10.64
C LEU A 209 -14.78 10.85 9.72
N ALA A 210 -13.92 9.93 10.18
CA ALA A 210 -12.93 9.29 9.33
C ALA A 210 -13.63 8.69 8.08
N PRO A 211 -13.15 8.96 6.86
CA PRO A 211 -13.84 8.55 5.65
C PRO A 211 -13.92 7.03 5.53
N ALA A 212 -15.05 6.51 5.06
CA ALA A 212 -15.23 5.06 4.90
C ALA A 212 -14.28 4.50 3.83
N ALA A 213 -13.67 3.35 4.12
CA ALA A 213 -12.84 2.63 3.18
C ALA A 213 -13.69 1.94 2.10
N ALA A 214 -13.27 2.02 0.85
CA ALA A 214 -13.91 1.35 -0.28
C ALA A 214 -13.50 -0.14 -0.40
N ASP A 215 -14.31 -0.92 -1.12
CA ASP A 215 -14.02 -2.29 -1.50
C ASP A 215 -13.07 -2.33 -2.72
N LEU A 216 -11.79 -2.54 -2.45
CA LEU A 216 -10.74 -2.61 -3.47
C LEU A 216 -10.83 -3.87 -4.37
N LEU A 217 -11.71 -4.82 -4.04
CA LEU A 217 -11.95 -6.04 -4.82
C LEU A 217 -13.22 -5.95 -5.69
N ASN A 218 -13.95 -4.83 -5.59
CA ASN A 218 -15.13 -4.54 -6.38
C ASN A 218 -14.77 -3.62 -7.58
N PRO A 219 -14.94 -4.09 -8.83
CA PRO A 219 -14.57 -3.30 -10.01
C PRO A 219 -15.37 -2.01 -10.18
N GLU A 220 -16.62 -1.95 -9.70
CA GLU A 220 -17.41 -0.71 -9.76
C GLU A 220 -16.90 0.33 -8.76
N ALA A 221 -16.49 -0.11 -7.57
CA ALA A 221 -15.91 0.76 -6.55
C ALA A 221 -14.58 1.36 -7.04
N VAL A 222 -13.71 0.54 -7.63
CA VAL A 222 -12.44 1.02 -8.21
C VAL A 222 -12.68 1.92 -9.42
N ALA A 223 -13.67 1.62 -10.27
CA ALA A 223 -14.02 2.51 -11.37
C ALA A 223 -14.50 3.89 -10.86
N SER A 224 -15.28 3.92 -9.77
CA SER A 224 -15.65 5.18 -9.12
C SER A 224 -14.43 5.93 -8.58
N PHE A 225 -13.49 5.22 -7.93
CA PHE A 225 -12.23 5.81 -7.45
C PHE A 225 -11.46 6.50 -8.59
N ILE A 226 -11.17 5.78 -9.69
CA ILE A 226 -10.47 6.30 -10.86
C ILE A 226 -11.19 7.52 -11.44
N ARG A 227 -12.52 7.49 -11.51
CA ARG A 227 -13.31 8.62 -12.02
C ARG A 227 -13.23 9.86 -11.12
N HIS A 228 -13.19 9.70 -9.79
CA HIS A 228 -13.07 10.84 -8.88
C HIS A 228 -11.65 11.42 -8.87
N THR A 229 -10.63 10.57 -8.92
CA THR A 229 -9.23 10.98 -8.72
C THR A 229 -8.52 11.18 -10.05
N HIS A 230 -8.23 10.10 -10.78
CA HIS A 230 -7.42 10.08 -11.99
C HIS A 230 -8.06 10.93 -13.11
N GLU A 231 -9.35 10.75 -13.37
CA GLU A 231 -10.07 11.58 -14.34
C GLU A 231 -10.19 13.04 -13.90
N GLY A 232 -10.31 13.31 -12.59
CA GLY A 232 -10.27 14.66 -12.04
C GLY A 232 -8.93 15.34 -12.32
N TYR A 233 -7.82 14.65 -12.07
CA TYR A 233 -6.49 15.13 -12.40
C TYR A 233 -6.29 15.33 -13.90
N ARG A 234 -6.75 14.41 -14.75
CA ARG A 234 -6.66 14.55 -16.21
C ARG A 234 -7.46 15.74 -16.73
N GLN A 235 -8.66 15.98 -16.20
CA GLN A 235 -9.45 17.16 -16.55
C GLN A 235 -8.73 18.45 -16.14
N ALA A 236 -8.11 18.46 -14.96
CA ALA A 236 -7.42 19.64 -14.45
C ALA A 236 -6.04 19.87 -15.08
N LEU A 237 -5.30 18.83 -15.48
CA LEU A 237 -3.87 18.84 -15.80
C LEU A 237 -3.51 18.13 -17.12
N GLY A 238 -4.48 17.85 -17.99
CA GLY A 238 -4.28 16.97 -19.15
C GLY A 238 -3.17 17.38 -20.12
N ASP A 239 -2.90 18.69 -20.26
CA ASP A 239 -1.80 19.27 -21.03
C ASP A 239 -0.40 19.07 -20.39
N HIS A 240 -0.34 18.74 -19.10
CA HIS A 240 0.90 18.46 -18.36
C HIS A 240 1.22 16.97 -18.22
N LEU A 241 0.25 16.07 -18.48
CA LEU A 241 0.47 14.62 -18.39
C LEU A 241 1.52 14.16 -19.40
N GLY A 242 2.43 13.30 -18.95
CA GLY A 242 3.57 12.79 -19.72
C GLY A 242 4.70 13.79 -19.93
N GLN A 243 4.53 15.04 -19.46
CA GLN A 243 5.54 16.09 -19.55
C GLN A 243 6.05 16.47 -18.17
N THR A 244 5.28 17.30 -17.46
CA THR A 244 5.61 17.78 -16.11
C THR A 244 5.09 16.78 -15.08
N VAL A 245 3.85 16.31 -15.25
CA VAL A 245 3.29 15.23 -14.45
C VAL A 245 3.76 13.92 -15.06
N THR A 246 4.58 13.18 -14.34
CA THR A 246 5.26 11.98 -14.87
C THR A 246 4.79 10.69 -14.23
N ALA A 247 4.13 10.74 -13.07
CA ALA A 247 3.60 9.56 -12.41
C ALA A 247 2.42 9.86 -11.49
N ILE A 248 1.70 8.80 -11.12
CA ILE A 248 0.77 8.75 -9.99
C ILE A 248 1.33 7.79 -8.94
N PHE A 249 1.26 8.19 -7.66
CA PHE A 249 1.64 7.41 -6.49
C PHE A 249 0.41 6.81 -5.81
N VAL A 250 0.45 5.49 -5.60
CA VAL A 250 -0.53 4.70 -4.84
C VAL A 250 0.07 4.33 -3.49
N ASP A 251 -0.68 4.48 -2.41
CA ASP A 251 -0.20 4.27 -1.05
C ASP A 251 -1.01 3.21 -0.29
N GLU A 252 -0.32 2.15 0.14
CA GLU A 252 -0.79 1.07 1.02
C GLU A 252 -2.26 0.61 0.80
N PRO A 253 -2.68 0.20 -0.42
CA PRO A 253 -4.07 -0.21 -0.69
C PRO A 253 -4.44 -1.51 0.06
N GLY A 254 -4.87 -1.37 1.31
CA GLY A 254 -5.14 -2.46 2.23
C GLY A 254 -6.55 -3.05 2.07
N LEU A 255 -6.63 -4.36 1.85
CA LEU A 255 -7.89 -5.06 1.57
C LEU A 255 -8.92 -5.06 2.73
N CYS A 256 -8.50 -4.74 3.95
CA CYS A 256 -9.40 -4.60 5.12
C CYS A 256 -9.64 -3.14 5.53
N GLY A 257 -9.08 -2.16 4.81
CA GLY A 257 -9.01 -0.76 5.26
C GLY A 257 -8.29 -0.61 6.61
N ARG A 258 -8.43 0.57 7.24
CA ARG A 258 -7.91 0.84 8.59
C ARG A 258 -9.00 0.64 9.64
N GLY A 259 -8.64 0.05 10.77
CA GLY A 259 -9.52 -0.04 11.94
C GLY A 259 -10.83 -0.80 11.71
N ALA A 260 -10.81 -1.89 10.95
CA ALA A 260 -11.99 -2.74 10.71
C ALA A 260 -12.70 -3.09 12.03
N ARG A 261 -13.95 -2.64 12.19
CA ARG A 261 -14.70 -2.70 13.45
C ARG A 261 -15.44 -4.02 13.63
N ARG A 262 -15.67 -4.76 12.54
CA ARG A 262 -16.41 -6.03 12.54
C ARG A 262 -15.47 -7.20 12.30
N GLY A 263 -15.56 -8.21 13.17
CA GLY A 263 -14.73 -9.42 13.11
C GLY A 263 -13.37 -9.30 13.81
N GLY A 264 -12.84 -8.08 14.00
CA GLY A 264 -11.53 -7.87 14.63
C GLY A 264 -10.44 -8.74 13.99
N ALA A 265 -9.64 -9.44 14.80
CA ALA A 265 -8.60 -10.35 14.32
C ALA A 265 -9.13 -11.55 13.48
N GLN A 266 -10.43 -11.82 13.52
CA GLN A 266 -11.06 -12.90 12.74
C GLN A 266 -11.57 -12.43 11.37
N ALA A 267 -11.56 -11.14 11.07
CA ALA A 267 -11.95 -10.66 9.75
C ALA A 267 -10.98 -11.18 8.67
N ARG A 268 -11.51 -11.57 7.51
CA ARG A 268 -10.72 -11.87 6.30
C ARG A 268 -11.27 -11.07 5.13
N PRO A 269 -10.44 -10.49 4.24
CA PRO A 269 -10.91 -9.73 3.09
C PRO A 269 -11.91 -10.52 2.23
N TYR A 270 -12.94 -9.87 1.73
CA TYR A 270 -13.94 -10.52 0.90
C TYR A 270 -14.65 -9.51 -0.01
N THR A 271 -15.26 -10.01 -1.08
CA THR A 271 -16.25 -9.28 -1.87
C THR A 271 -17.20 -10.27 -2.54
N ALA A 272 -18.33 -9.79 -3.06
CA ALA A 272 -19.26 -10.62 -3.80
C ALA A 272 -18.58 -11.24 -5.05
N GLY A 273 -18.83 -12.53 -5.28
CA GLY A 273 -18.22 -13.31 -6.36
C GLY A 273 -16.77 -13.73 -6.11
N PHE A 274 -16.18 -13.45 -4.93
CA PHE A 274 -14.80 -13.89 -4.64
C PHE A 274 -14.66 -15.42 -4.56
N LEU A 275 -15.69 -16.14 -4.10
CA LEU A 275 -15.63 -17.60 -4.04
C LEU A 275 -15.48 -18.25 -5.42
N ASP A 276 -15.97 -17.61 -6.48
CA ASP A 276 -15.81 -18.11 -7.85
C ASP A 276 -14.35 -18.01 -8.31
N ASP A 277 -13.65 -16.91 -7.96
CA ASP A 277 -12.20 -16.78 -8.20
C ASP A 277 -11.43 -17.85 -7.41
N LEU A 278 -11.77 -18.06 -6.13
CA LEU A 278 -11.12 -19.07 -5.30
C LEU A 278 -11.35 -20.49 -5.81
N GLN A 279 -12.54 -20.79 -6.33
CA GLN A 279 -12.89 -22.12 -6.84
C GLN A 279 -11.99 -22.54 -8.00
N ALA A 280 -11.44 -21.61 -8.78
CA ALA A 280 -10.48 -21.91 -9.84
C ALA A 280 -9.13 -22.44 -9.31
N HIS A 281 -8.83 -22.23 -8.03
CA HIS A 281 -7.58 -22.63 -7.38
C HIS A 281 -7.76 -23.75 -6.34
N TRP A 282 -8.95 -24.34 -6.26
CA TRP A 282 -9.26 -25.40 -5.32
C TRP A 282 -10.07 -26.53 -6.00
N ASP A 283 -9.69 -27.77 -5.73
CA ASP A 283 -10.22 -28.96 -6.41
C ASP A 283 -11.48 -29.57 -5.74
N ASP A 284 -11.94 -28.99 -4.63
CA ASP A 284 -13.16 -29.35 -3.90
C ASP A 284 -14.08 -28.12 -3.79
N ASP A 285 -15.29 -28.27 -3.28
CA ASP A 285 -16.20 -27.14 -3.01
C ASP A 285 -15.57 -26.19 -1.99
N VAL A 286 -15.20 -24.97 -2.42
CA VAL A 286 -14.56 -23.98 -1.54
C VAL A 286 -15.40 -23.63 -0.31
N ARG A 287 -16.73 -23.71 -0.42
CA ARG A 287 -17.64 -23.42 0.69
C ARG A 287 -17.45 -24.41 1.83
N ARG A 288 -17.16 -25.68 1.51
CA ARG A 288 -16.88 -26.75 2.48
C ARG A 288 -15.64 -26.45 3.31
N TRP A 289 -14.67 -25.74 2.74
CA TRP A 289 -13.36 -25.49 3.34
C TRP A 289 -13.22 -24.14 4.06
N LEU A 290 -14.23 -23.26 4.00
CA LEU A 290 -14.19 -21.97 4.69
C LEU A 290 -13.83 -22.03 6.20
N PRO A 291 -14.20 -23.06 6.99
CA PRO A 291 -13.73 -23.17 8.37
C PRO A 291 -12.20 -23.15 8.51
N ALA A 292 -11.46 -23.61 7.51
CA ALA A 292 -10.00 -23.64 7.51
C ALA A 292 -9.37 -22.24 7.63
N LEU A 293 -10.11 -21.16 7.33
CA LEU A 293 -9.64 -19.78 7.56
C LEU A 293 -9.40 -19.46 9.05
N TRP A 294 -10.02 -20.21 9.95
CA TRP A 294 -9.93 -19.97 11.40
C TRP A 294 -9.67 -21.20 12.25
N LEU A 295 -9.81 -22.40 11.70
CA LEU A 295 -9.67 -23.68 12.40
C LEU A 295 -8.67 -24.57 11.67
N ASP A 296 -8.11 -25.54 12.38
CA ASP A 296 -7.30 -26.59 11.78
C ASP A 296 -8.22 -27.69 11.24
N CYS A 297 -8.29 -27.82 9.92
CA CYS A 297 -9.07 -28.84 9.22
C CYS A 297 -8.15 -29.93 8.64
N GLY A 298 -7.02 -30.22 9.31
CA GLY A 298 -6.08 -31.26 8.92
C GLY A 298 -5.06 -30.84 7.85
N PRO A 299 -4.43 -31.79 7.15
CA PRO A 299 -3.22 -31.54 6.33
C PRO A 299 -3.40 -30.50 5.21
N ARG A 300 -4.63 -30.31 4.71
CA ARG A 300 -4.94 -29.38 3.61
C ARG A 300 -5.23 -27.95 4.07
N THR A 301 -5.24 -27.67 5.38
CA THR A 301 -5.54 -26.35 5.94
C THR A 301 -4.61 -25.26 5.41
N ALA A 302 -3.30 -25.51 5.43
CA ALA A 302 -2.31 -24.55 4.96
C ALA A 302 -2.48 -24.26 3.46
N ALA A 303 -2.69 -25.31 2.65
CA ALA A 303 -2.92 -25.17 1.21
C ALA A 303 -4.18 -24.36 0.89
N PHE A 304 -5.28 -24.54 1.66
CA PHE A 304 -6.49 -23.75 1.46
C PHE A 304 -6.29 -22.26 1.80
N ARG A 305 -5.54 -21.96 2.88
CA ARG A 305 -5.20 -20.58 3.25
C ARG A 305 -4.32 -19.92 2.19
N GLN A 306 -3.35 -20.65 1.65
CA GLN A 306 -2.53 -20.18 0.54
C GLN A 306 -3.37 -19.92 -0.73
N ALA A 307 -4.30 -20.82 -1.07
CA ALA A 307 -5.21 -20.62 -2.19
C ALA A 307 -6.11 -19.38 -1.99
N TRP A 308 -6.60 -19.16 -0.76
CA TRP A 308 -7.35 -17.96 -0.39
C TRP A 308 -6.55 -16.68 -0.59
N GLU A 309 -5.33 -16.62 -0.06
CA GLU A 309 -4.44 -15.46 -0.19
C GLU A 309 -4.06 -15.21 -1.65
N GLY A 310 -3.68 -16.25 -2.40
CA GLY A 310 -3.35 -16.14 -3.82
C GLY A 310 -4.53 -15.66 -4.67
N ALA A 311 -5.75 -16.14 -4.41
CA ALA A 311 -6.95 -15.67 -5.10
C ALA A 311 -7.26 -14.19 -4.79
N LEU A 312 -7.06 -13.75 -3.53
CA LEU A 312 -7.22 -12.35 -3.15
C LEU A 312 -6.24 -11.45 -3.90
N GLN A 313 -4.95 -11.83 -3.92
CA GLN A 313 -3.90 -11.09 -4.62
C GLN A 313 -4.18 -11.00 -6.12
N GLN A 314 -4.57 -12.10 -6.76
CA GLN A 314 -4.93 -12.11 -8.18
C GLN A 314 -6.13 -11.20 -8.47
N ARG A 315 -7.16 -11.24 -7.62
CA ARG A 315 -8.31 -10.35 -7.78
C ARG A 315 -7.92 -8.89 -7.56
N GLN A 316 -7.13 -8.55 -6.54
CA GLN A 316 -6.67 -7.19 -6.29
C GLN A 316 -5.81 -6.66 -7.45
N ARG A 317 -4.87 -7.47 -7.96
CA ARG A 317 -4.11 -7.15 -9.18
C ARG A 317 -5.03 -6.80 -10.34
N ARG A 318 -6.02 -7.65 -10.63
CA ARG A 318 -6.95 -7.49 -11.75
C ARG A 318 -7.89 -6.30 -11.58
N VAL A 319 -8.37 -6.06 -10.36
CA VAL A 319 -9.46 -5.11 -10.08
C VAL A 319 -8.95 -3.74 -9.66
N PHE A 320 -7.87 -3.66 -8.88
CA PHE A 320 -7.33 -2.41 -8.35
C PHE A 320 -6.13 -1.92 -9.16
N TYR A 321 -5.03 -2.68 -9.17
CA TYR A 321 -3.77 -2.21 -9.73
C TYR A 321 -3.77 -2.15 -11.27
N ALA A 322 -4.27 -3.18 -11.96
CA ALA A 322 -4.20 -3.24 -13.41
C ALA A 322 -5.00 -2.12 -14.12
N PRO A 323 -6.23 -1.76 -13.69
CA PRO A 323 -6.95 -0.62 -14.28
C PRO A 323 -6.23 0.72 -14.07
N ILE A 324 -5.61 0.92 -12.90
CA ILE A 324 -4.81 2.13 -12.61
C ILE A 324 -3.55 2.15 -13.49
N ALA A 325 -2.84 1.03 -13.60
CA ALA A 325 -1.67 0.90 -14.45
C ALA A 325 -2.01 1.17 -15.92
N ALA A 326 -3.09 0.57 -16.42
CA ALA A 326 -3.57 0.79 -17.78
C ALA A 326 -3.98 2.25 -18.02
N TRP A 327 -4.58 2.90 -17.02
CA TRP A 327 -4.89 4.33 -17.09
C TRP A 327 -3.62 5.17 -17.18
N CYS A 328 -2.61 4.89 -16.35
CA CYS A 328 -1.34 5.61 -16.38
C CYS A 328 -0.64 5.48 -17.75
N GLU A 329 -0.54 4.25 -18.26
CA GLU A 329 0.05 3.95 -19.57
C GLU A 329 -0.69 4.70 -20.71
N ALA A 330 -2.03 4.66 -20.71
CA ALA A 330 -2.85 5.35 -21.71
C ALA A 330 -2.67 6.88 -21.73
N HIS A 331 -2.18 7.46 -20.63
CA HIS A 331 -1.93 8.90 -20.48
C HIS A 331 -0.44 9.25 -20.47
N GLY A 332 0.44 8.30 -20.79
CA GLY A 332 1.89 8.52 -20.90
C GLY A 332 2.58 8.85 -19.58
N ILE A 333 2.03 8.40 -18.45
CA ILE A 333 2.63 8.57 -17.12
C ILE A 333 2.88 7.22 -16.45
N ALA A 334 3.76 7.20 -15.47
CA ALA A 334 4.05 6.01 -14.69
C ALA A 334 3.05 5.78 -13.55
N LEU A 335 2.86 4.51 -13.21
CA LEU A 335 2.31 4.09 -11.93
C LEU A 335 3.49 3.80 -11.01
N THR A 336 3.49 4.40 -9.83
CA THR A 336 4.44 4.13 -8.75
C THR A 336 3.70 4.11 -7.42
N GLY A 337 4.42 3.87 -6.32
CA GLY A 337 3.80 3.72 -5.02
C GLY A 337 4.38 2.58 -4.23
N GLN A 338 3.61 2.14 -3.24
CA GLN A 338 3.95 0.99 -2.41
C GLN A 338 2.73 0.13 -2.09
N PRO A 339 2.88 -1.20 -2.11
CA PRO A 339 1.88 -2.10 -1.54
C PRO A 339 1.85 -2.02 -0.01
N PRO A 340 0.82 -2.55 0.66
CA PRO A 340 0.72 -2.53 2.13
C PRO A 340 1.83 -3.28 2.87
N ARG A 341 2.54 -4.19 2.22
CA ARG A 341 3.60 -5.02 2.82
C ARG A 341 4.94 -4.80 2.12
N SER A 342 6.00 -4.75 2.93
CA SER A 342 7.36 -4.57 2.43
C SER A 342 7.91 -5.74 1.60
N ASP A 343 7.35 -6.94 1.74
CA ASP A 343 7.75 -8.15 1.01
C ASP A 343 6.74 -8.57 -0.08
N GLU A 344 5.79 -7.70 -0.42
CA GLU A 344 4.85 -7.93 -1.52
C GLU A 344 5.47 -7.49 -2.85
N SER A 345 5.87 -8.45 -3.69
CA SER A 345 6.43 -8.17 -5.02
C SER A 345 5.38 -8.27 -6.12
N THR A 346 4.25 -8.94 -5.84
CA THR A 346 3.18 -9.17 -6.79
C THR A 346 2.60 -7.88 -7.35
N ALA A 347 2.22 -6.94 -6.48
CA ALA A 347 1.68 -5.65 -6.90
C ALA A 347 2.71 -4.83 -7.69
N GLN A 348 3.98 -4.90 -7.27
CA GLN A 348 5.07 -4.09 -7.83
C GLN A 348 5.33 -4.37 -9.31
N ARG A 349 5.10 -5.59 -9.80
CA ARG A 349 5.27 -5.93 -11.23
C ARG A 349 4.32 -5.15 -12.16
N LEU A 350 3.21 -4.64 -11.62
CA LEU A 350 2.29 -3.76 -12.34
C LEU A 350 2.70 -2.28 -12.29
N PHE A 351 3.68 -1.93 -11.45
CA PHE A 351 4.17 -0.56 -11.36
C PHE A 351 5.17 -0.30 -12.49
N HIS A 352 5.02 0.85 -13.13
CA HIS A 352 5.99 1.33 -14.10
C HIS A 352 7.29 1.71 -13.39
N TRP A 353 7.18 2.27 -12.18
CA TRP A 353 8.29 2.51 -11.25
C TRP A 353 8.02 1.78 -9.92
N PRO A 354 8.45 0.51 -9.77
CA PRO A 354 8.28 -0.26 -8.54
C PRO A 354 8.86 0.44 -7.32
N GLY A 355 8.11 0.49 -6.22
CA GLY A 355 8.50 1.18 -5.00
C GLY A 355 8.08 0.47 -3.72
N GLN A 356 8.62 0.95 -2.60
CA GLN A 356 8.33 0.49 -1.24
C GLN A 356 8.38 1.62 -0.22
N ASP A 357 7.78 1.35 0.95
CA ASP A 357 7.84 2.20 2.14
C ASP A 357 8.99 1.81 3.07
N MET A 358 9.77 2.80 3.52
CA MET A 358 10.82 2.65 4.54
C MET A 358 10.80 3.79 5.58
N VAL A 359 9.70 3.87 6.33
CA VAL A 359 9.50 4.82 7.45
C VAL A 359 9.64 4.18 8.86
N TRP A 360 9.29 4.90 9.94
CA TRP A 360 9.17 4.38 11.32
C TRP A 360 10.41 3.71 11.93
N TRP A 361 11.62 4.10 11.51
CA TRP A 361 12.84 3.40 11.92
C TRP A 361 12.80 1.88 11.61
N TYR A 362 11.98 1.42 10.65
CA TYR A 362 11.88 0.00 10.28
C TYR A 362 13.26 -0.62 10.02
N VAL A 363 14.19 0.20 9.50
CA VAL A 363 15.61 -0.14 9.38
C VAL A 363 16.48 0.91 10.05
N ALA A 364 17.38 0.44 10.91
CA ALA A 364 18.54 1.19 11.38
C ALA A 364 19.58 0.22 11.97
N PRO A 365 20.87 0.60 12.02
CA PRO A 365 21.89 -0.20 12.68
C PRO A 365 21.51 -0.40 14.15
N GLY A 366 21.43 -1.66 14.60
CA GLY A 366 21.16 -1.99 16.00
C GLY A 366 19.70 -1.87 16.45
N ASN A 367 18.74 -1.67 15.54
CA ASN A 367 17.33 -1.40 15.91
C ASN A 367 16.45 -2.64 16.11
N ALA A 368 17.04 -3.81 16.41
CA ALA A 368 16.33 -5.10 16.47
C ALA A 368 15.16 -5.19 17.50
N GLN A 369 14.98 -4.18 18.36
CA GLN A 369 14.01 -4.20 19.47
C GLN A 369 12.91 -3.12 19.44
N ALA A 370 12.96 -2.12 18.55
CA ALA A 370 12.11 -0.91 18.72
C ALA A 370 10.64 -1.03 18.27
N MET A 371 10.25 -2.07 17.55
CA MET A 371 8.89 -2.17 16.95
C MET A 371 8.10 -3.39 17.44
N GLY A 372 7.89 -3.50 18.76
CA GLY A 372 6.86 -4.40 19.31
C GLY A 372 7.13 -5.90 19.17
N GLY A 373 8.40 -6.33 19.09
CA GLY A 373 8.79 -7.73 19.17
C GLY A 373 9.02 -8.45 17.83
N ARG A 374 8.99 -7.76 16.69
CA ARG A 374 9.53 -8.28 15.42
C ARG A 374 11.01 -7.90 15.30
N VAL A 375 11.86 -8.87 14.96
CA VAL A 375 13.28 -8.61 14.70
C VAL A 375 13.39 -7.93 13.33
N ASN A 376 13.27 -6.61 13.33
CA ASN A 376 13.44 -5.78 12.16
C ASN A 376 14.77 -5.02 12.30
N SER A 377 15.67 -5.22 11.33
CA SER A 377 16.95 -4.52 11.28
C SER A 377 17.33 -4.27 9.83
N ALA A 378 18.49 -3.64 9.61
CA ALA A 378 19.04 -3.43 8.27
C ALA A 378 19.25 -4.72 7.44
N LEU A 379 19.20 -5.91 8.06
CA LEU A 379 19.43 -7.22 7.42
C LEU A 379 18.40 -8.29 7.80
N GLU A 380 17.50 -8.04 8.75
CA GLU A 380 16.56 -9.04 9.28
C GLU A 380 15.13 -8.53 9.24
N GLY A 381 14.18 -9.42 8.97
CA GLY A 381 12.77 -9.12 8.86
C GLY A 381 12.36 -8.61 7.47
N ASP A 382 11.05 -8.57 7.24
CA ASP A 382 10.46 -8.33 5.92
C ASP A 382 10.85 -6.95 5.36
N HIS A 383 10.92 -5.91 6.21
CA HIS A 383 11.34 -4.57 5.80
C HIS A 383 12.77 -4.52 5.25
N SER A 384 13.67 -5.41 5.69
CA SER A 384 15.04 -5.46 5.16
C SER A 384 15.11 -5.86 3.69
N THR A 385 14.05 -6.50 3.19
CA THR A 385 13.97 -6.97 1.80
C THR A 385 13.39 -5.95 0.84
N ALA A 386 12.62 -4.98 1.34
CA ALA A 386 11.77 -4.08 0.54
C ALA A 386 12.48 -3.43 -0.66
N PRO A 387 13.58 -2.68 -0.48
CA PRO A 387 14.22 -2.00 -1.61
C PRO A 387 14.81 -2.98 -2.63
N LYS A 388 15.39 -4.09 -2.18
CA LYS A 388 15.96 -5.08 -3.10
C LYS A 388 14.86 -5.89 -3.80
N GLY A 389 13.72 -6.11 -3.15
CA GLY A 389 12.52 -6.68 -3.75
C GLY A 389 12.00 -5.80 -4.89
N ALA A 390 11.75 -4.52 -4.60
CA ALA A 390 11.32 -3.53 -5.60
C ALA A 390 12.29 -3.46 -6.78
N HIS A 391 13.59 -3.41 -6.48
CA HIS A 391 14.63 -3.36 -7.50
C HIS A 391 14.71 -4.64 -8.34
N SER A 392 14.53 -5.81 -7.73
CA SER A 392 14.51 -7.08 -8.46
C SER A 392 13.33 -7.11 -9.45
N MET A 393 12.15 -6.65 -9.03
CA MET A 393 10.99 -6.55 -9.92
C MET A 393 11.22 -5.54 -11.04
N ALA A 394 11.80 -4.38 -10.71
CA ALA A 394 12.14 -3.36 -11.70
C ALA A 394 13.09 -3.92 -12.77
N LEU A 395 14.17 -4.57 -12.37
CA LEU A 395 15.17 -5.10 -13.30
C LEU A 395 14.61 -6.26 -14.14
N LEU A 396 13.89 -7.20 -13.53
CA LEU A 396 13.29 -8.34 -14.24
C LEU A 396 12.24 -7.92 -15.27
N ASP A 397 11.48 -6.85 -15.00
CA ASP A 397 10.45 -6.33 -15.89
C ASP A 397 10.95 -5.17 -16.79
N GLY A 398 12.27 -4.90 -16.81
CA GLY A 398 12.88 -3.88 -17.66
C GLY A 398 12.46 -2.45 -17.32
N ARG A 399 12.14 -2.17 -16.06
CA ARG A 399 11.75 -0.86 -15.56
C ARG A 399 12.98 0.00 -15.28
N ARG A 400 12.90 1.28 -15.67
CA ARG A 400 14.00 2.23 -15.54
C ARG A 400 14.20 2.77 -14.12
N PHE A 401 13.10 2.95 -13.38
CA PHE A 401 13.15 3.53 -12.04
C PHE A 401 12.66 2.55 -10.99
N THR A 402 13.35 2.54 -9.85
CA THR A 402 12.96 1.90 -8.61
C THR A 402 12.87 2.98 -7.53
N THR A 403 11.71 3.10 -6.90
CA THR A 403 11.38 4.19 -6.00
C THR A 403 11.38 3.77 -4.54
N VAL A 404 11.47 4.74 -3.64
CA VAL A 404 11.24 4.50 -2.21
C VAL A 404 10.65 5.74 -1.53
N GLU A 405 9.63 5.54 -0.70
CA GLU A 405 9.25 6.49 0.34
C GLU A 405 10.18 6.32 1.55
N VAL A 406 10.81 7.40 2.02
CA VAL A 406 11.84 7.27 3.06
C VAL A 406 11.92 8.50 3.95
N LEU A 407 12.51 8.34 5.15
CA LEU A 407 12.80 9.39 6.14
C LEU A 407 11.57 9.91 6.93
N GLY A 408 10.40 9.29 6.74
CA GLY A 408 9.17 9.60 7.47
C GLY A 408 9.05 8.93 8.83
N ALA A 409 8.39 9.61 9.78
CA ALA A 409 8.16 9.10 11.14
C ALA A 409 9.45 8.73 11.92
N TYR A 410 10.58 9.40 11.61
CA TYR A 410 11.84 9.22 12.34
C TYR A 410 11.96 10.17 13.54
N GLY A 411 11.11 11.18 13.68
CA GLY A 411 11.25 12.17 14.76
C GLY A 411 12.07 13.40 14.37
N TRP A 412 11.82 14.53 15.05
CA TRP A 412 12.63 15.76 14.95
C TRP A 412 14.12 15.59 15.32
N HIS A 413 14.48 14.45 15.91
CA HIS A 413 15.86 14.11 16.26
C HIS A 413 16.63 13.46 15.10
N LEU A 414 16.01 13.26 13.93
CA LEU A 414 16.68 12.72 12.75
C LEU A 414 17.83 13.65 12.31
N THR A 415 19.04 13.11 12.27
CA THR A 415 20.27 13.83 11.91
C THR A 415 20.64 13.64 10.44
N LEU A 416 21.45 14.56 9.89
CA LEU A 416 22.01 14.42 8.55
C LEU A 416 22.87 13.15 8.38
N ASP A 417 23.56 12.70 9.43
CA ASP A 417 24.32 11.45 9.40
C ASP A 417 23.40 10.23 9.23
N ALA A 418 22.28 10.20 9.96
CA ALA A 418 21.27 9.15 9.82
C ALA A 418 20.61 9.20 8.44
N VAL A 419 20.29 10.40 7.93
CA VAL A 419 19.77 10.61 6.58
C VAL A 419 20.73 10.04 5.54
N LYS A 420 22.02 10.38 5.61
CA LYS A 420 23.03 9.84 4.69
C LYS A 420 23.08 8.32 4.75
N TRP A 421 23.14 7.74 5.95
CA TRP A 421 23.19 6.29 6.13
C TRP A 421 21.95 5.59 5.52
N LEU A 422 20.75 6.11 5.80
CA LEU A 422 19.50 5.56 5.26
C LEU A 422 19.50 5.62 3.74
N LEU A 423 19.87 6.74 3.13
CA LEU A 423 19.88 6.89 1.68
C LEU A 423 20.91 5.97 1.02
N ASP A 424 22.11 5.84 1.59
CA ASP A 424 23.14 4.90 1.11
C ASP A 424 22.68 3.44 1.20
N TRP A 425 21.97 3.08 2.28
CA TRP A 425 21.42 1.73 2.48
C TRP A 425 20.40 1.34 1.39
N HIS A 426 19.65 2.30 0.87
CA HIS A 426 18.72 2.12 -0.25
C HIS A 426 19.45 2.10 -1.60
N LEU A 427 20.39 3.03 -1.81
CA LEU A 427 21.19 3.14 -3.03
C LEU A 427 21.92 1.83 -3.35
N ILE A 428 22.58 1.22 -2.37
CA ILE A 428 23.31 -0.05 -2.57
C ILE A 428 22.37 -1.24 -2.85
N ARG A 429 21.07 -1.07 -2.60
CA ARG A 429 20.03 -2.09 -2.88
C ARG A 429 19.29 -1.84 -4.19
N GLY A 430 19.71 -0.84 -4.96
CA GLY A 430 19.24 -0.56 -6.32
C GLY A 430 18.19 0.54 -6.44
N ILE A 431 17.81 1.20 -5.33
CA ILE A 431 16.92 2.37 -5.41
C ILE A 431 17.62 3.49 -6.18
N ASN A 432 16.94 4.05 -7.17
CA ASN A 432 17.48 5.10 -8.03
C ASN A 432 16.53 6.32 -8.19
N LEU A 433 15.42 6.35 -7.44
CA LEU A 433 14.57 7.52 -7.31
C LEU A 433 13.98 7.58 -5.89
N PHE A 434 14.02 8.74 -5.25
CA PHE A 434 13.66 8.89 -3.84
C PHE A 434 12.50 9.86 -3.64
N PHE A 435 11.57 9.47 -2.77
CA PHE A 435 10.46 10.29 -2.30
C PHE A 435 10.60 10.57 -0.79
N PRO A 436 11.34 11.61 -0.39
CA PRO A 436 11.45 12.00 1.02
C PRO A 436 10.08 12.28 1.64
N HIS A 437 9.77 11.56 2.71
CA HIS A 437 8.59 11.76 3.53
C HIS A 437 9.00 12.49 4.83
N ALA A 438 8.60 13.72 5.08
CA ALA A 438 7.95 14.60 4.12
C ALA A 438 8.38 16.05 4.33
N PHE A 439 8.04 16.89 3.35
CA PHE A 439 8.23 18.33 3.38
C PHE A 439 6.88 18.94 3.76
N PHE A 440 6.81 19.66 4.88
CA PHE A 440 5.56 20.17 5.41
C PHE A 440 5.28 21.57 4.87
N TYR A 441 4.07 21.80 4.34
CA TYR A 441 3.61 23.15 4.05
C TYR A 441 3.63 24.00 5.32
N SER A 442 3.12 23.46 6.42
CA SER A 442 3.01 24.14 7.71
C SER A 442 3.34 23.22 8.88
N ILE A 443 4.09 23.77 9.85
CA ILE A 443 4.34 23.14 11.15
C ILE A 443 3.47 23.75 12.27
N ARG A 444 2.43 24.52 11.93
CA ARG A 444 1.59 25.20 12.94
C ARG A 444 0.82 24.21 13.80
N GLY A 445 1.04 24.27 15.12
CA GLY A 445 0.32 23.45 16.10
C GLY A 445 0.70 21.97 16.00
N ARG A 446 -0.30 21.09 16.02
CA ARG A 446 -0.09 19.63 15.99
C ARG A 446 0.47 19.10 14.67
N ARG A 447 0.44 19.89 13.60
CA ARG A 447 0.99 19.55 12.27
C ARG A 447 2.48 19.21 12.32
N ALA A 448 3.23 19.81 13.24
CA ALA A 448 4.64 19.50 13.44
C ALA A 448 4.89 18.04 13.87
N TYR A 449 3.87 17.30 14.31
CA TYR A 449 3.99 15.95 14.89
C TYR A 449 3.08 14.93 14.19
N GLU A 450 2.67 15.22 12.96
CA GLU A 450 1.68 14.41 12.25
C GLU A 450 2.34 13.19 11.56
N SER A 451 3.64 13.28 11.25
CA SER A 451 4.54 12.20 10.82
C SER A 451 5.98 12.73 10.77
N GLU A 452 6.46 13.28 11.89
CA GLU A 452 7.72 14.04 11.96
C GLU A 452 8.97 13.25 11.53
N PRO A 453 10.04 13.92 11.07
CA PRO A 453 10.23 15.38 10.98
C PRO A 453 9.67 16.02 9.70
N ASP A 454 9.51 17.35 9.72
CA ASP A 454 9.61 18.11 8.47
C ASP A 454 11.06 17.99 7.96
N LEU A 455 11.25 17.57 6.71
CA LEU A 455 12.56 17.56 6.05
C LEU A 455 12.78 18.82 5.19
N GLY A 456 11.74 19.66 5.06
CA GLY A 456 11.71 20.86 4.24
C GLY A 456 12.17 22.12 4.97
N VAL A 457 11.57 23.25 4.57
CA VAL A 457 11.99 24.61 4.91
C VAL A 457 11.95 24.95 6.40
N HIS A 458 11.22 24.19 7.22
CA HIS A 458 11.10 24.44 8.67
C HIS A 458 12.16 23.67 9.47
N ASN A 459 12.94 22.82 8.81
CA ASN A 459 13.99 22.05 9.46
C ASN A 459 15.27 22.89 9.66
N PRO A 460 15.90 22.90 10.87
CA PRO A 460 17.15 23.63 11.11
C PRO A 460 18.30 23.29 10.17
N TRP A 461 18.36 22.08 9.62
CA TRP A 461 19.41 21.67 8.68
C TRP A 461 19.02 21.83 7.20
N TRP A 462 17.85 22.41 6.89
CA TRP A 462 17.43 22.78 5.53
C TRP A 462 18.48 23.57 4.74
N PRO A 463 19.24 24.52 5.33
CA PRO A 463 20.31 25.22 4.62
C PRO A 463 21.31 24.26 3.94
N HIS A 464 21.49 23.06 4.49
CA HIS A 464 22.42 22.04 4.01
C HIS A 464 21.78 20.96 3.11
N TRP A 465 20.45 20.95 2.92
CA TRP A 465 19.75 19.91 2.13
C TRP A 465 20.31 19.76 0.72
N GLY A 466 20.69 20.86 0.07
CA GLY A 466 21.24 20.85 -1.29
C GLY A 466 22.48 19.96 -1.45
N VAL A 467 23.29 19.79 -0.40
CA VAL A 467 24.44 18.89 -0.41
C VAL A 467 23.99 17.43 -0.51
N VAL A 468 22.96 17.07 0.24
CA VAL A 468 22.36 15.73 0.21
C VAL A 468 21.65 15.48 -1.12
N ALA A 469 20.80 16.41 -1.55
CA ALA A 469 20.05 16.28 -2.80
C ALA A 469 20.97 16.13 -4.02
N ASP A 470 22.05 16.90 -4.10
CA ASP A 470 23.02 16.77 -5.19
C ASP A 470 23.83 15.48 -5.11
N TYR A 471 24.20 15.02 -3.90
CA TYR A 471 24.86 13.72 -3.72
C TYR A 471 23.98 12.58 -4.25
N ILE A 472 22.72 12.54 -3.82
CA ILE A 472 21.77 11.50 -4.25
C ILE A 472 21.49 11.58 -5.75
N ARG A 473 21.24 12.78 -6.29
CA ARG A 473 20.97 12.96 -7.73
C ARG A 473 22.09 12.39 -8.60
N ARG A 474 23.35 12.56 -8.20
CA ARG A 474 24.51 12.00 -8.91
C ARG A 474 24.53 10.49 -8.90
N LEU A 475 24.25 9.87 -7.76
CA LEU A 475 24.25 8.40 -7.63
C LEU A 475 23.03 7.78 -8.31
N CYS A 476 21.84 8.36 -8.13
CA CYS A 476 20.65 7.95 -8.85
C CYS A 476 20.85 7.99 -10.36
N TRP A 477 21.39 9.09 -10.90
CA TRP A 477 21.68 9.18 -12.33
C TRP A 477 22.67 8.11 -12.79
N LEU A 478 23.74 7.88 -12.02
CA LEU A 478 24.74 6.87 -12.33
C LEU A 478 24.14 5.46 -12.35
N PHE A 479 23.16 5.16 -11.48
CA PHE A 479 22.54 3.85 -11.35
C PHE A 479 21.35 3.62 -12.28
N THR A 480 20.69 4.68 -12.77
CA THR A 480 19.43 4.57 -13.53
C THR A 480 19.58 3.74 -14.81
N ASP A 481 20.68 3.93 -15.54
CA ASP A 481 20.90 3.32 -16.85
C ASP A 481 22.16 2.41 -16.83
N ALA A 482 22.56 1.94 -15.64
CA ALA A 482 23.69 1.03 -15.47
C ALA A 482 23.24 -0.44 -15.51
N ASP A 483 24.05 -1.30 -16.13
CA ASP A 483 23.85 -2.74 -16.10
C ASP A 483 24.24 -3.29 -14.72
N GLU A 484 23.29 -3.87 -13.98
CA GLU A 484 23.60 -4.58 -12.75
C GLU A 484 24.23 -5.94 -13.07
N VAL A 485 25.42 -6.18 -12.53
CA VAL A 485 26.09 -7.49 -12.59
C VAL A 485 25.75 -8.25 -11.32
N CYS A 486 25.06 -9.37 -11.49
CA CYS A 486 24.53 -10.19 -10.40
C CYS A 486 24.95 -11.65 -10.56
N GLU A 487 25.48 -12.26 -9.49
CA GLU A 487 26.05 -13.61 -9.50
C GLU A 487 25.12 -14.67 -8.90
N ALA A 488 24.10 -14.24 -8.15
CA ALA A 488 23.17 -15.13 -7.47
C ALA A 488 21.70 -14.76 -7.71
N ALA A 489 20.81 -15.74 -7.58
CA ALA A 489 19.37 -15.52 -7.57
C ALA A 489 18.77 -16.18 -6.32
N VAL A 490 17.84 -15.51 -5.68
CA VAL A 490 17.09 -16.00 -4.54
C VAL A 490 15.68 -16.31 -5.01
N LEU A 491 15.35 -17.60 -5.09
CA LEU A 491 14.00 -18.04 -5.44
C LEU A 491 13.05 -17.70 -4.28
N CYS A 492 11.95 -17.01 -4.58
CA CYS A 492 10.96 -16.58 -3.60
C CYS A 492 9.53 -16.88 -4.04
N ASP A 493 8.61 -16.86 -3.07
CA ASP A 493 7.19 -16.69 -3.35
C ASP A 493 6.96 -15.23 -3.78
N PRO A 494 6.05 -14.94 -4.72
CA PRO A 494 5.71 -13.57 -5.11
C PRO A 494 5.48 -12.62 -3.93
N ASP A 495 4.94 -13.07 -2.80
CA ASP A 495 4.59 -12.20 -1.67
C ASP A 495 5.21 -12.63 -0.35
N HIS A 496 6.34 -13.34 -0.44
CA HIS A 496 7.20 -13.60 0.70
C HIS A 496 8.67 -13.65 0.28
N LEU A 497 9.39 -12.57 0.55
CA LEU A 497 10.81 -12.45 0.24
C LEU A 497 11.67 -13.03 1.38
N PRO A 498 12.51 -14.05 1.12
CA PRO A 498 13.25 -14.74 2.17
C PRO A 498 14.47 -13.92 2.65
N TRP A 499 14.25 -13.07 3.65
CA TRP A 499 15.29 -12.19 4.22
C TRP A 499 16.52 -12.95 4.72
N ALA A 500 16.37 -14.18 5.22
CA ALA A 500 17.49 -14.98 5.75
C ALA A 500 18.51 -15.34 4.65
N ALA A 501 18.03 -15.63 3.43
CA ALA A 501 18.91 -15.88 2.29
C ALA A 501 19.62 -14.59 1.85
N ALA A 502 18.88 -13.48 1.75
CA ALA A 502 19.44 -12.17 1.44
C ALA A 502 20.49 -11.71 2.46
N LYS A 503 20.26 -11.93 3.76
CA LYS A 503 21.22 -11.65 4.82
C LYS A 503 22.55 -12.36 4.58
N ALA A 504 22.52 -13.68 4.35
CA ALA A 504 23.72 -14.47 4.12
C ALA A 504 24.52 -13.95 2.90
N LEU A 505 23.82 -13.53 1.84
CA LEU A 505 24.44 -12.97 0.64
C LEU A 505 25.03 -11.58 0.90
N TYR A 506 24.33 -10.70 1.61
CA TYR A 506 24.87 -9.39 1.99
C TYR A 506 26.10 -9.51 2.90
N GLU A 507 26.10 -10.41 3.88
CA GLU A 507 27.24 -10.67 4.78
C GLU A 507 28.45 -11.24 4.01
N ALA A 508 28.20 -12.03 2.95
CA ALA A 508 29.22 -12.53 2.04
C ALA A 508 29.62 -11.54 0.94
N GLN A 509 29.02 -10.35 0.90
CA GLN A 509 29.20 -9.34 -0.15
C GLN A 509 28.89 -9.85 -1.56
N VAL A 510 27.87 -10.71 -1.68
CA VAL A 510 27.40 -11.26 -2.96
C VAL A 510 26.16 -10.51 -3.42
N THR A 511 26.20 -9.95 -4.63
CA THR A 511 25.03 -9.35 -5.27
C THR A 511 24.06 -10.43 -5.73
N PHE A 512 22.77 -10.20 -5.52
CA PHE A 512 21.70 -11.14 -5.86
C PHE A 512 20.46 -10.43 -6.41
N LEU A 513 19.53 -11.18 -7.00
CA LEU A 513 18.17 -10.71 -7.28
C LEU A 513 17.17 -11.69 -6.67
N TYR A 514 16.02 -11.18 -6.22
CA TYR A 514 14.87 -12.03 -5.95
C TYR A 514 14.22 -12.43 -7.26
N VAL A 515 13.90 -13.72 -7.40
CA VAL A 515 13.24 -14.26 -8.57
C VAL A 515 12.03 -15.05 -8.11
N SER A 516 10.85 -14.63 -8.55
CA SER A 516 9.61 -15.38 -8.39
C SER A 516 9.30 -16.15 -9.68
N PRO A 517 8.77 -17.38 -9.61
CA PRO A 517 8.23 -18.12 -10.76
C PRO A 517 7.15 -17.36 -11.55
#